data_AF-A0A1V9VAV1-F1
#
_entry.id   AF-A0A1V9VAV1-F1
#
_cell.length_a   1.000
_cell.length_b   1.000
_cell.length_c   1.000
_cell.angle_alpha   90.00
_cell.angle_beta   90.00
_cell.angle_gamma   90.00
#
_symmetry.space_group_name_H-M   'P 1'
#
loop_
_entity.id
_entity.type
_entity.pdbx_description
1 polymer ?
#
loop_
_entity_poly.entity_id
_entity_poly.type
_entity_poly.pdbx_seq_one_letter_code
_entity_poly.pdbx_strand_id
1 'polypeptide(L)'
;MQQKIEDLIKERVLIIDGAMGTQLQAVDIESKFWQYENKDLEGCNELLNLTAPHILETIYENYALAGANFISTNTFGSMPWVLDEYEIGHLSYELSKLAAISAKKICEKYSTKEDPKFVLASIGPGTKLPSLGHITYDAMYEGYKIMASGLVDGGTDVFLLETCQDPLQIKAALHALNDTAPNIPIMVSVTIELNGTMLIGTDALTIAAILKPFNILSLGFNCGTGPIQVQKHVKALSEVSKFPISVHANAGLPQNRGGKTFYPMGPDEFTALQKEFLNINGVAFLGGCCGTTPEHIKTLSDAVKGVVPKKPSGFLKASLASLFNVVPLKQEPAPLLIGERSNATGSKAFRELLKANDYEGTLSVAQQQVRAGAHVIDVSVGFAGRDETGDMDKVVSLYSQKISLPLMPDSTQIKALEAALKQIGGRCIINSVNLEDGEEKFDEVCKLAKRFGAALVCLVIDEIGMAKTKERKLEVAERIYNLCVNRHGFDPADLVFDMLTFTIGSGDDEYRTAGIETMEAIREFQLLHSEVGTTLGLSNISFGLSQNARIYLNSIYLDHCVKAGLTTAIVNVKHIIPLNKISPEDKKACDD
;
A
#
# COMPACT_ATOMS: atom_id res chain seq x y z
N MET A 1 0.41 22.66 5.98
CA MET A 1 1.82 22.32 6.32
C MET A 1 2.56 21.69 5.14
N GLN A 2 1.98 20.70 4.45
CA GLN A 2 2.61 20.00 3.30
C GLN A 2 3.31 20.92 2.28
N GLN A 3 2.58 21.87 1.68
CA GLN A 3 3.14 22.81 0.68
C GLN A 3 4.39 23.55 1.18
N LYS A 4 4.39 23.98 2.45
CA LYS A 4 5.53 24.69 3.06
C LYS A 4 6.78 23.80 3.05
N ILE A 5 6.64 22.52 3.38
CA ILE A 5 7.76 21.57 3.38
C ILE A 5 8.19 21.26 1.95
N GLU A 6 7.25 21.06 1.03
CA GLU A 6 7.53 20.83 -0.39
C GLU A 6 8.26 22.00 -1.04
N ASP A 7 8.02 23.24 -0.61
CA ASP A 7 8.75 24.41 -1.09
C ASP A 7 10.16 24.46 -0.49
N LEU A 8 10.32 24.16 0.80
CA LEU A 8 11.63 24.10 1.44
C LEU A 8 12.56 23.07 0.81
N ILE A 9 12.05 21.88 0.47
CA ILE A 9 12.87 20.82 -0.15
C ILE A 9 13.29 21.15 -1.60
N LYS A 10 12.68 22.15 -2.24
CA LYS A 10 13.16 22.67 -3.54
C LYS A 10 14.37 23.58 -3.39
N GLU A 11 14.62 24.08 -2.18
CA GLU A 11 15.67 25.06 -1.88
C GLU A 11 16.81 24.45 -1.07
N ARG A 12 16.55 23.42 -0.25
CA ARG A 12 17.57 22.80 0.60
C ARG A 12 17.19 21.41 1.11
N VAL A 13 18.19 20.65 1.55
CA VAL A 13 18.00 19.43 2.34
C VAL A 13 17.40 19.79 3.69
N LEU A 14 16.44 19.00 4.18
CA LEU A 14 15.89 19.12 5.53
C LEU A 14 16.42 18.00 6.43
N ILE A 15 16.70 18.34 7.69
CA ILE A 15 17.33 17.43 8.65
C ILE A 15 16.30 16.90 9.64
N ILE A 16 16.17 15.57 9.69
CA ILE A 16 15.50 14.86 10.78
C ILE A 16 16.53 14.67 11.90
N ASP A 17 16.10 14.78 13.16
CA ASP A 17 16.95 14.56 14.33
C ASP A 17 17.48 13.11 14.43
N GLY A 18 18.11 12.81 15.58
CA GLY A 18 18.69 11.50 15.86
C GLY A 18 17.84 10.65 16.81
N ALA A 19 18.43 9.59 17.34
CA ALA A 19 17.69 8.63 18.16
C ALA A 19 17.30 9.17 19.55
N MET A 20 16.00 9.13 19.86
CA MET A 20 15.49 9.35 21.23
C MET A 20 15.96 8.26 22.21
N GLY A 21 15.72 6.98 21.87
CA GLY A 21 15.97 5.87 22.80
C GLY A 21 17.43 5.76 23.27
N THR A 22 18.40 5.89 22.36
CA THR A 22 19.83 5.84 22.75
C THR A 22 20.29 7.09 23.50
N GLN A 23 19.64 8.25 23.31
CA GLN A 23 19.90 9.44 24.13
C GLN A 23 19.37 9.25 25.55
N LEU A 24 18.17 8.67 25.72
CA LEU A 24 17.63 8.33 27.03
C LEU A 24 18.51 7.32 27.78
N GLN A 25 19.00 6.28 27.09
CA GLN A 25 19.92 5.28 27.68
C GLN A 25 21.27 5.87 28.12
N ALA A 26 21.67 7.02 27.58
CA ALA A 26 22.91 7.71 27.95
C ALA A 26 22.75 8.61 29.18
N VAL A 27 21.50 8.89 29.59
CA VAL A 27 21.18 9.68 30.77
C VAL A 27 20.93 8.73 31.96
N ASP A 28 21.44 9.07 33.14
CA ASP A 28 21.09 8.38 34.37
C ASP A 28 19.72 8.87 34.86
N ILE A 29 18.67 8.09 34.59
CA ILE A 29 17.29 8.43 34.92
C ILE A 29 16.95 7.81 36.28
N GLU A 30 16.69 8.66 37.27
CA GLU A 30 16.34 8.20 38.62
C GLU A 30 15.10 7.27 38.60
N SER A 31 15.14 6.17 39.37
CA SER A 31 14.08 5.14 39.41
C SER A 31 12.67 5.70 39.68
N LYS A 32 12.56 6.83 40.39
CA LYS A 32 11.28 7.50 40.66
C LYS A 32 10.52 7.92 39.40
N PHE A 33 11.22 8.16 38.29
CA PHE A 33 10.61 8.56 37.02
C PHE A 33 10.03 7.39 36.22
N TRP A 34 10.38 6.16 36.58
CA TRP A 34 9.81 4.93 36.00
C TRP A 34 8.60 4.42 36.78
N GLN A 35 8.21 5.10 37.87
CA GLN A 35 7.10 4.70 38.72
C GLN A 35 5.79 5.33 38.24
N TYR A 36 4.77 4.50 38.03
CA TYR A 36 3.39 4.93 37.77
C TYR A 36 2.41 4.01 38.50
N GLU A 37 1.47 4.57 39.25
CA GLU A 37 0.48 3.80 40.03
C GLU A 37 1.06 2.65 40.90
N ASN A 38 2.23 2.90 41.51
CA ASN A 38 3.00 1.93 42.32
C ASN A 38 3.56 0.73 41.54
N LYS A 39 3.70 0.85 40.23
CA LYS A 39 4.39 -0.12 39.37
C LYS A 39 5.70 0.49 38.85
N ASP A 40 6.71 -0.37 38.76
CA ASP A 40 7.94 -0.06 38.06
C ASP A 40 7.77 -0.40 36.57
N LEU A 41 7.80 0.63 35.73
CA LEU A 41 7.62 0.54 34.28
C LEU A 41 8.93 0.91 33.55
N GLU A 42 10.08 0.63 34.17
CA GLU A 42 11.38 0.85 33.56
C GLU A 42 11.45 0.21 32.16
N GLY A 43 11.86 1.00 31.17
CA GLY A 43 11.88 0.61 29.75
C GLY A 43 10.71 1.15 28.92
N CYS A 44 9.61 1.59 29.54
CA CYS A 44 8.55 2.32 28.85
C CYS A 44 8.95 3.79 28.63
N ASN A 45 9.74 4.06 27.59
CA ASN A 45 10.24 5.41 27.31
C ASN A 45 9.11 6.44 27.19
N GLU A 46 7.95 6.05 26.66
CA GLU A 46 6.78 6.89 26.51
C GLU A 46 6.24 7.41 27.85
N LEU A 47 6.43 6.68 28.96
CA LEU A 47 6.03 7.14 30.29
C LEU A 47 6.75 8.44 30.69
N LEU A 48 7.99 8.62 30.23
CA LEU A 48 8.81 9.78 30.56
C LEU A 48 8.22 11.10 30.01
N ASN A 49 7.30 11.03 29.04
CA ASN A 49 6.53 12.20 28.59
C ASN A 49 5.73 12.83 29.73
N LEU A 50 5.26 12.01 30.67
CA LEU A 50 4.53 12.43 31.85
C LEU A 50 5.46 12.68 33.04
N THR A 51 6.36 11.74 33.32
CA THR A 51 7.11 11.71 34.58
C THR A 51 8.40 12.52 34.55
N ALA A 52 9.05 12.63 33.39
CA ALA A 52 10.34 13.30 33.24
C ALA A 52 10.44 14.21 31.98
N PRO A 53 9.47 15.10 31.73
CA PRO A 53 9.46 15.92 30.50
C PRO A 53 10.69 16.82 30.35
N HIS A 54 11.30 17.25 31.46
CA HIS A 54 12.52 18.06 31.45
C HIS A 54 13.74 17.34 30.80
N ILE A 55 13.82 16.02 30.91
CA ILE A 55 14.89 15.23 30.26
C ILE A 55 14.66 15.22 28.75
N LEU A 56 13.42 14.97 28.32
CA LEU A 56 13.03 14.97 26.91
C LEU A 56 13.24 16.35 26.28
N GLU A 57 12.81 17.42 26.95
CA GLU A 57 13.02 18.80 26.49
C GLU A 57 14.50 19.12 26.29
N THR A 58 15.39 18.60 27.14
CA THR A 58 16.85 18.76 26.99
C THR A 58 17.35 18.05 25.74
N ILE A 59 16.87 16.83 25.47
CA ILE A 59 17.24 16.06 24.26
C ILE A 59 16.75 16.80 23.00
N TYR A 60 15.49 17.25 22.99
CA TYR A 60 14.92 18.05 21.90
C TYR A 60 15.73 19.33 21.65
N GLU A 61 16.08 20.05 22.71
CA GLU A 61 16.88 21.27 22.64
C GLU A 61 18.25 21.01 22.03
N ASN A 62 18.92 19.92 22.42
CA ASN A 62 20.21 19.54 21.87
C ASN A 62 20.14 19.26 20.35
N TYR A 63 19.09 18.58 19.88
CA TYR A 63 18.90 18.34 18.45
C TYR A 63 18.51 19.61 17.67
N ALA A 64 17.71 20.48 18.27
CA ALA A 64 17.39 21.79 17.68
C ALA A 64 18.66 22.65 17.52
N LEU A 65 19.53 22.68 18.52
CA LEU A 65 20.84 23.36 18.49
C LEU A 65 21.83 22.70 17.52
N ALA A 66 21.73 21.39 17.32
CA ALA A 66 22.48 20.66 16.30
C ALA A 66 22.01 20.97 14.87
N GLY A 67 20.91 21.71 14.70
CA GLY A 67 20.42 22.15 13.40
C GLY A 67 19.46 21.15 12.73
N ALA A 68 18.83 20.26 13.48
CA ALA A 68 17.68 19.50 13.00
C ALA A 68 16.54 20.45 12.60
N ASN A 69 15.82 20.16 11.52
CA ASN A 69 14.58 20.85 11.14
C ASN A 69 13.34 20.16 11.73
N PHE A 70 13.39 18.84 11.85
CA PHE A 70 12.34 18.03 12.43
C PHE A 70 12.80 17.50 13.78
N ILE A 71 12.00 17.74 14.83
CA ILE A 71 12.23 17.24 16.18
C ILE A 71 11.19 16.15 16.45
N SER A 72 11.66 14.93 16.64
CA SER A 72 10.83 13.74 16.76
C SER A 72 10.27 13.59 18.17
N THR A 73 8.95 13.45 18.30
CA THR A 73 8.31 13.19 19.61
C THR A 73 8.73 11.84 20.18
N ASN A 74 8.75 11.72 21.51
CA ASN A 74 9.02 10.45 22.19
C ASN A 74 7.74 9.60 22.24
N THR A 75 7.24 9.19 21.08
CA THR A 75 5.95 8.51 20.93
C THR A 75 6.02 7.24 20.08
N PHE A 76 7.22 6.71 19.82
CA PHE A 76 7.41 5.56 18.94
C PHE A 76 6.47 4.38 19.27
N GLY A 77 6.26 4.12 20.57
CA GLY A 77 5.38 3.07 21.08
C GLY A 77 4.09 3.55 21.77
N SER A 78 3.60 4.78 21.55
CA SER A 78 2.43 5.29 22.30
C SER A 78 1.07 4.73 21.87
N MET A 79 1.02 3.68 21.06
CA MET A 79 -0.23 3.01 20.68
C MET A 79 -0.79 2.20 21.87
N PRO A 80 -2.12 2.11 22.03
CA PRO A 80 -2.73 1.42 23.17
C PRO A 80 -2.23 -0.01 23.37
N TRP A 81 -2.15 -0.82 22.30
CA TRP A 81 -1.73 -2.22 22.38
C TRP A 81 -0.24 -2.43 22.71
N VAL A 82 0.61 -1.41 22.52
CA VAL A 82 2.02 -1.46 22.93
C VAL A 82 2.12 -1.08 24.41
N LEU A 83 1.44 -0.01 24.80
CA LEU A 83 1.38 0.46 26.18
C LEU A 83 0.65 -0.53 27.12
N ASP A 84 -0.21 -1.40 26.58
CA ASP A 84 -0.84 -2.49 27.32
C ASP A 84 0.16 -3.56 27.79
N GLU A 85 1.35 -3.66 27.20
CA GLU A 85 2.45 -4.50 27.72
C GLU A 85 2.95 -3.99 29.10
N TYR A 86 2.66 -2.72 29.40
CA TYR A 86 2.91 -2.07 30.69
C TYR A 86 1.61 -1.78 31.47
N GLU A 87 0.47 -2.31 31.02
CA GLU A 87 -0.87 -2.10 31.60
C GLU A 87 -1.32 -0.62 31.64
N ILE A 88 -0.82 0.21 30.73
CA ILE A 88 -1.12 1.65 30.65
C ILE A 88 -1.64 2.09 29.27
N GLY A 89 -2.26 1.18 28.49
CA GLY A 89 -2.81 1.50 27.16
C GLY A 89 -3.81 2.65 27.15
N HIS A 90 -4.55 2.83 28.26
CA HIS A 90 -5.48 3.94 28.46
C HIS A 90 -4.80 5.32 28.46
N LEU A 91 -3.48 5.41 28.66
CA LEU A 91 -2.72 6.65 28.63
C LEU A 91 -2.24 7.04 27.22
N SER A 92 -2.53 6.25 26.19
CA SER A 92 -2.07 6.50 24.81
C SER A 92 -2.29 7.94 24.34
N TYR A 93 -3.50 8.48 24.51
CA TYR A 93 -3.81 9.86 24.15
C TYR A 93 -2.97 10.87 24.95
N GLU A 94 -2.91 10.71 26.28
CA GLU A 94 -2.27 11.68 27.16
C GLU A 94 -0.75 11.72 26.97
N LEU A 95 -0.08 10.56 26.90
CA LEU A 95 1.36 10.48 26.66
C LEU A 95 1.73 11.06 25.29
N SER A 96 0.92 10.78 24.27
CA SER A 96 1.11 11.33 22.92
C SER A 96 0.99 12.85 22.90
N LYS A 97 -0.01 13.39 23.59
CA LYS A 97 -0.23 14.83 23.71
C LYS A 97 0.91 15.54 24.43
N LEU A 98 1.33 15.01 25.59
CA LEU A 98 2.41 15.61 26.38
C LEU A 98 3.73 15.62 25.61
N ALA A 99 4.04 14.55 24.89
CA ALA A 99 5.23 14.49 24.04
C ALA A 99 5.23 15.58 22.95
N ALA A 100 4.10 15.76 22.26
CA ALA A 100 3.95 16.77 21.23
C ALA A 100 4.02 18.20 21.81
N ILE A 101 3.46 18.46 22.99
CA ILE A 101 3.58 19.75 23.69
C ILE A 101 5.04 20.07 24.00
N SER A 102 5.80 19.11 24.55
CA SER A 102 7.22 19.31 24.87
C SER A 102 8.05 19.57 23.63
N ALA A 103 7.84 18.81 22.55
CA ALA A 103 8.51 19.05 21.27
C ALA A 103 8.11 20.42 20.67
N LYS A 104 6.84 20.80 20.76
CA LYS A 104 6.32 22.07 20.24
C LYS A 104 6.97 23.27 20.91
N LYS A 105 7.08 23.24 22.23
CA LYS A 105 7.77 24.26 23.03
C LYS A 105 9.21 24.49 22.54
N ILE A 106 9.95 23.42 22.25
CA ILE A 106 11.31 23.53 21.74
C ILE A 106 11.34 24.01 20.30
N CYS A 107 10.47 23.50 19.43
CA CYS A 107 10.34 23.99 18.05
C CYS A 107 10.05 25.49 18.02
N GLU A 108 9.10 25.99 18.83
CA GLU A 108 8.77 27.42 18.89
C GLU A 108 9.93 28.27 19.42
N LYS A 109 10.68 27.76 20.41
CA LYS A 109 11.85 28.44 20.96
C LYS A 109 12.98 28.64 19.94
N TYR A 110 13.19 27.66 19.06
CA TYR A 110 14.33 27.63 18.13
C TYR A 110 13.97 27.90 16.66
N SER A 111 12.68 27.95 16.32
CA SER A 111 12.21 28.20 14.96
C SER A 111 12.40 29.66 14.57
N THR A 112 12.99 29.88 13.39
CA THR A 112 13.08 31.18 12.73
C THR A 112 12.38 31.13 11.37
N LYS A 113 12.27 32.27 10.69
CA LYS A 113 11.69 32.31 9.35
C LYS A 113 12.59 31.58 8.34
N GLU A 114 13.89 31.77 8.47
CA GLU A 114 14.92 31.21 7.59
C GLU A 114 15.19 29.73 7.91
N ASP A 115 15.08 29.34 9.17
CA ASP A 115 15.29 27.97 9.66
C ASP A 115 14.11 27.54 10.56
N PRO A 116 12.96 27.20 9.97
CA PRO A 116 11.81 26.74 10.71
C PRO A 116 12.07 25.35 11.30
N LYS A 117 11.53 25.14 12.50
CA LYS A 117 11.50 23.85 13.18
C LYS A 117 10.09 23.29 13.19
N PHE A 118 9.97 21.98 13.04
CA PHE A 118 8.70 21.27 12.94
C PHE A 118 8.66 20.13 13.95
N VAL A 119 7.52 19.99 14.62
CA VAL A 119 7.25 18.81 15.44
C VAL A 119 6.95 17.63 14.52
N LEU A 120 7.80 16.61 14.58
CA LEU A 120 7.65 15.37 13.85
C LEU A 120 7.12 14.31 14.81
N ALA A 121 5.87 13.89 14.64
CA ALA A 121 5.31 12.83 15.47
C ALA A 121 5.90 11.48 15.06
N SER A 122 6.80 10.92 15.87
CA SER A 122 7.40 9.59 15.63
C SER A 122 6.40 8.50 16.01
N ILE A 123 5.99 7.70 15.05
CA ILE A 123 5.00 6.63 15.20
C ILE A 123 5.61 5.33 14.67
N GLY A 124 5.88 4.39 15.58
CA GLY A 124 6.46 3.10 15.25
C GLY A 124 5.44 2.08 14.72
N PRO A 125 5.91 0.87 14.34
CA PRO A 125 5.05 -0.21 13.86
C PRO A 125 4.27 -0.91 14.98
N GLY A 126 4.65 -0.68 16.25
CA GLY A 126 4.16 -1.40 17.40
C GLY A 126 4.66 -2.84 17.47
N THR A 127 3.97 -3.70 18.25
CA THR A 127 4.40 -5.08 18.54
C THR A 127 3.56 -6.16 17.84
N LYS A 128 2.62 -5.75 16.97
CA LYS A 128 1.66 -6.64 16.30
C LYS A 128 1.67 -6.42 14.79
N LEU A 129 1.60 -7.51 14.02
CA LEU A 129 1.61 -7.50 12.55
C LEU A 129 0.22 -7.93 12.05
N PRO A 130 -0.59 -7.02 11.47
CA PRO A 130 -1.94 -7.34 11.02
C PRO A 130 -1.93 -8.34 9.85
N SER A 131 -0.92 -8.32 8.97
CA SER A 131 -0.80 -9.32 7.89
C SER A 131 -0.58 -10.75 8.40
N LEU A 132 -0.14 -10.93 9.66
CA LEU A 132 -0.03 -12.24 10.30
C LEU A 132 -1.20 -12.55 11.26
N GLY A 133 -2.23 -11.71 11.29
CA GLY A 133 -3.40 -11.90 12.14
C GLY A 133 -3.16 -11.65 13.64
N HIS A 134 -2.05 -10.99 14.02
CA HIS A 134 -1.76 -10.70 15.43
C HIS A 134 -2.72 -9.66 16.04
N ILE A 135 -3.33 -8.83 15.21
CA ILE A 135 -4.30 -7.79 15.54
C ILE A 135 -5.17 -7.53 14.31
N THR A 136 -6.43 -7.15 14.50
CA THR A 136 -7.32 -6.82 13.38
C THR A 136 -7.00 -5.43 12.83
N TYR A 137 -7.35 -5.21 11.57
CA TYR A 137 -7.24 -3.89 10.93
C TYR A 137 -7.96 -2.81 11.73
N ASP A 138 -9.19 -3.08 12.16
CA ASP A 138 -10.03 -2.10 12.87
C ASP A 138 -9.46 -1.77 14.25
N ALA A 139 -8.96 -2.75 15.01
CA ALA A 139 -8.33 -2.49 16.31
C ALA A 139 -7.06 -1.65 16.17
N MET A 140 -6.26 -1.91 15.12
CA MET A 140 -5.07 -1.12 14.81
C MET A 140 -5.44 0.31 14.37
N TYR A 141 -6.44 0.46 13.51
CA TYR A 141 -6.96 1.76 13.07
C TYR A 141 -7.44 2.60 14.26
N GLU A 142 -8.26 2.04 15.15
CA GLU A 142 -8.76 2.78 16.32
C GLU A 142 -7.64 3.19 17.28
N GLY A 143 -6.67 2.31 17.56
CA GLY A 143 -5.56 2.69 18.45
C GLY A 143 -4.64 3.76 17.83
N TYR A 144 -4.42 3.74 16.51
CA TYR A 144 -3.73 4.84 15.84
C TYR A 144 -4.53 6.15 15.91
N LYS A 145 -5.86 6.12 15.84
CA LYS A 145 -6.69 7.34 16.01
C LYS A 145 -6.57 7.95 17.40
N ILE A 146 -6.54 7.13 18.45
CA ILE A 146 -6.36 7.60 19.82
C ILE A 146 -5.02 8.35 19.97
N MET A 147 -3.94 7.72 19.51
CA MET A 147 -2.60 8.30 19.50
C MET A 147 -2.55 9.59 18.68
N ALA A 148 -3.10 9.56 17.46
CA ALA A 148 -3.14 10.70 16.55
C ALA A 148 -3.89 11.89 17.15
N SER A 149 -5.00 11.64 17.82
CA SER A 149 -5.78 12.70 18.48
C SER A 149 -4.97 13.41 19.55
N GLY A 150 -4.19 12.66 20.35
CA GLY A 150 -3.29 13.24 21.34
C GLY A 150 -2.18 14.08 20.70
N LEU A 151 -1.52 13.54 19.68
CA LEU A 151 -0.48 14.24 18.91
C LEU A 151 -0.97 15.57 18.31
N VAL A 152 -2.17 15.56 17.71
CA VAL A 152 -2.80 16.74 17.12
C VAL A 152 -3.06 17.80 18.17
N ASP A 153 -3.68 17.42 19.29
CA ASP A 153 -3.98 18.33 20.39
C ASP A 153 -2.73 18.89 21.07
N GLY A 154 -1.59 18.18 20.94
CA GLY A 154 -0.29 18.64 21.41
C GLY A 154 0.49 19.52 20.42
N GLY A 155 -0.01 19.71 19.19
CA GLY A 155 0.55 20.65 18.22
C GLY A 155 1.55 20.06 17.22
N THR A 156 1.42 18.77 16.88
CA THR A 156 2.20 18.11 15.81
C THR A 156 2.07 18.83 14.46
N ASP A 157 3.20 18.97 13.75
CA ASP A 157 3.25 19.58 12.42
C ASP A 157 3.27 18.53 11.29
N VAL A 158 3.89 17.37 11.52
CA VAL A 158 4.04 16.27 10.55
C VAL A 158 3.97 14.92 11.26
N PHE A 159 3.32 13.91 10.67
CA PHE A 159 3.41 12.53 11.14
C PHE A 159 4.55 11.78 10.45
N LEU A 160 5.32 10.99 11.20
CA LEU A 160 6.28 10.03 10.67
C LEU A 160 5.87 8.62 11.10
N LEU A 161 5.32 7.86 10.15
CA LEU A 161 5.20 6.41 10.27
C LEU A 161 6.58 5.82 9.99
N GLU A 162 7.29 5.37 11.00
CA GLU A 162 8.67 4.88 10.85
C GLU A 162 8.87 3.45 11.32
N THR A 163 9.97 2.87 10.84
CA THR A 163 10.35 1.48 11.10
C THR A 163 9.22 0.52 10.71
N CYS A 164 8.41 0.90 9.71
CA CYS A 164 7.28 0.09 9.29
C CYS A 164 7.77 -1.23 8.66
N GLN A 165 7.13 -2.33 9.06
CA GLN A 165 7.51 -3.69 8.68
C GLN A 165 6.39 -4.46 7.95
N ASP A 166 5.18 -3.89 7.91
CA ASP A 166 3.99 -4.51 7.33
C ASP A 166 3.17 -3.46 6.55
N PRO A 167 2.97 -3.61 5.23
CA PRO A 167 2.16 -2.71 4.43
C PRO A 167 0.70 -2.57 4.89
N LEU A 168 0.10 -3.63 5.49
CA LEU A 168 -1.26 -3.56 6.00
C LEU A 168 -1.34 -2.65 7.24
N GLN A 169 -0.31 -2.67 8.08
CA GLN A 169 -0.16 -1.74 9.20
C GLN A 169 -0.01 -0.30 8.70
N ILE A 170 0.81 -0.07 7.66
CA ILE A 170 0.95 1.26 7.06
C ILE A 170 -0.42 1.78 6.58
N LYS A 171 -1.22 0.95 5.89
CA LYS A 171 -2.56 1.36 5.45
C LYS A 171 -3.49 1.70 6.61
N ALA A 172 -3.54 0.87 7.65
CA ALA A 172 -4.36 1.13 8.84
C ALA A 172 -3.98 2.46 9.50
N ALA A 173 -2.67 2.70 9.65
CA ALA A 173 -2.15 3.94 10.21
C ALA A 173 -2.46 5.15 9.30
N LEU A 174 -2.21 5.06 7.99
CA LEU A 174 -2.53 6.13 7.04
C LEU A 174 -4.00 6.52 7.09
N HIS A 175 -4.90 5.55 7.19
CA HIS A 175 -6.34 5.84 7.27
C HIS A 175 -6.67 6.53 8.61
N ALA A 176 -6.15 6.01 9.72
CA ALA A 176 -6.37 6.59 11.04
C ALA A 176 -5.87 8.04 11.14
N LEU A 177 -4.66 8.30 10.63
CA LEU A 177 -4.03 9.62 10.63
C LEU A 177 -4.80 10.61 9.73
N ASN A 178 -5.14 10.21 8.50
CA ASN A 178 -5.88 11.08 7.59
C ASN A 178 -7.31 11.38 8.07
N ASP A 179 -8.00 10.39 8.67
CA ASP A 179 -9.33 10.60 9.21
C ASP A 179 -9.31 11.51 10.46
N THR A 180 -8.20 11.49 11.22
CA THR A 180 -8.04 12.33 12.42
C THR A 180 -7.58 13.74 12.08
N ALA A 181 -6.62 13.89 11.15
CA ALA A 181 -6.02 15.17 10.81
C ALA A 181 -5.60 15.21 9.32
N PRO A 182 -6.54 15.42 8.39
CA PRO A 182 -6.29 15.36 6.94
C PRO A 182 -5.34 16.47 6.42
N ASN A 183 -5.06 17.48 7.24
CA ASN A 183 -4.19 18.61 6.88
C ASN A 183 -2.73 18.45 7.35
N ILE A 184 -2.44 17.43 8.15
CA ILE A 184 -1.09 17.12 8.63
C ILE A 184 -0.45 16.14 7.64
N PRO A 185 0.67 16.49 6.99
CA PRO A 185 1.35 15.60 6.06
C PRO A 185 1.92 14.38 6.79
N ILE A 186 1.94 13.25 6.07
CA ILE A 186 2.46 11.98 6.59
C ILE A 186 3.71 11.59 5.81
N MET A 187 4.81 11.37 6.51
CA MET A 187 6.01 10.69 6.02
C MET A 187 5.89 9.20 6.34
N VAL A 188 6.29 8.35 5.39
CA VAL A 188 6.38 6.91 5.61
C VAL A 188 7.84 6.48 5.44
N SER A 189 8.35 5.76 6.43
CA SER A 189 9.67 5.17 6.41
C SER A 189 9.58 3.70 6.79
N VAL A 190 10.01 2.83 5.87
CA VAL A 190 10.01 1.39 6.08
C VAL A 190 11.40 0.91 6.50
N THR A 191 11.46 -0.24 7.17
CA THR A 191 12.74 -0.86 7.48
C THR A 191 12.96 -2.07 6.59
N ILE A 192 14.14 -2.16 5.98
CA ILE A 192 14.56 -3.29 5.16
C ILE A 192 15.69 -4.02 5.88
N GLU A 193 15.53 -5.34 6.01
CA GLU A 193 16.50 -6.24 6.57
C GLU A 193 17.66 -6.50 5.60
N LEU A 194 18.74 -7.13 6.07
CA LEU A 194 19.92 -7.43 5.24
C LEU A 194 19.62 -8.29 4.00
N ASN A 195 18.55 -9.08 4.05
CA ASN A 195 18.07 -9.88 2.91
C ASN A 195 17.42 -9.05 1.80
N GLY A 196 17.17 -7.76 2.04
CA GLY A 196 16.67 -6.80 1.06
C GLY A 196 15.16 -6.59 1.05
N THR A 197 14.42 -7.12 2.04
CA THR A 197 12.98 -6.91 2.20
C THR A 197 12.61 -6.42 3.59
N MET A 198 11.40 -5.89 3.75
CA MET A 198 10.71 -5.76 5.03
C MET A 198 10.50 -7.15 5.67
N LEU A 199 10.12 -7.19 6.95
CA LEU A 199 9.88 -8.43 7.69
C LEU A 199 8.87 -9.37 7.00
N ILE A 200 7.83 -8.79 6.39
CA ILE A 200 6.78 -9.55 5.70
C ILE A 200 7.16 -9.97 4.25
N GLY A 201 8.36 -9.61 3.78
CA GLY A 201 8.87 -9.96 2.45
C GLY A 201 8.71 -8.89 1.37
N THR A 202 8.20 -7.70 1.71
CA THR A 202 8.01 -6.58 0.76
C THR A 202 9.32 -5.86 0.47
N ASP A 203 9.69 -5.71 -0.81
CA ASP A 203 10.87 -4.96 -1.24
C ASP A 203 10.56 -3.48 -1.59
N ALA A 204 11.60 -2.72 -1.97
CA ALA A 204 11.49 -1.30 -2.31
C ALA A 204 10.57 -1.02 -3.51
N LEU A 205 10.57 -1.90 -4.52
CA LEU A 205 9.69 -1.80 -5.69
C LEU A 205 8.23 -2.02 -5.28
N THR A 206 8.00 -3.04 -4.47
CA THR A 206 6.67 -3.46 -4.01
C THR A 206 6.04 -2.43 -3.10
N ILE A 207 6.78 -1.90 -2.13
CA ILE A 207 6.23 -0.84 -1.26
C ILE A 207 5.94 0.44 -2.05
N ALA A 208 6.76 0.80 -3.05
CA ALA A 208 6.49 1.93 -3.92
C ALA A 208 5.20 1.73 -4.74
N ALA A 209 4.97 0.52 -5.24
CA ALA A 209 3.72 0.16 -5.92
C ALA A 209 2.50 0.26 -5.00
N ILE A 210 2.62 -0.24 -3.77
CA ILE A 210 1.55 -0.22 -2.77
C ILE A 210 1.19 1.22 -2.38
N LEU A 211 2.19 2.08 -2.15
CA LEU A 211 1.98 3.42 -1.63
C LEU A 211 1.77 4.49 -2.70
N LYS A 212 2.05 4.21 -3.98
CA LYS A 212 1.80 5.13 -5.12
C LYS A 212 0.44 5.86 -5.08
N PRO A 213 -0.68 5.22 -4.71
CA PRO A 213 -2.00 5.87 -4.72
C PRO A 213 -2.25 6.84 -3.55
N PHE A 214 -1.42 6.79 -2.51
CA PHE A 214 -1.63 7.56 -1.28
C PHE A 214 -0.92 8.91 -1.35
N ASN A 215 -1.55 9.94 -0.80
CA ASN A 215 -0.95 11.27 -0.67
C ASN A 215 -0.06 11.32 0.58
N ILE A 216 1.22 10.94 0.42
CA ILE A 216 2.25 11.02 1.46
C ILE A 216 3.32 12.04 1.07
N LEU A 217 3.93 12.67 2.08
CA LEU A 217 4.97 13.68 1.91
C LEU A 217 6.30 13.06 1.46
N SER A 218 6.65 11.89 1.98
CA SER A 218 7.85 11.16 1.59
C SER A 218 7.71 9.66 1.80
N LEU A 219 8.48 8.89 1.04
CA LEU A 219 8.70 7.46 1.24
C LEU A 219 10.19 7.21 1.40
N GLY A 220 10.59 6.55 2.48
CA GLY A 220 12.01 6.42 2.82
C GLY A 220 12.36 5.17 3.59
N PHE A 221 13.57 5.18 4.15
CA PHE A 221 14.12 4.07 4.92
C PHE A 221 14.74 4.53 6.23
N ASN A 222 14.52 3.73 7.28
CA ASN A 222 15.18 3.91 8.56
C ASN A 222 15.37 2.60 9.32
N CYS A 223 16.29 2.66 10.29
CA CYS A 223 16.67 1.53 11.12
C CYS A 223 17.09 0.29 10.29
N GLY A 224 17.23 -0.86 10.95
CA GLY A 224 17.63 -2.15 10.37
C GLY A 224 19.11 -2.21 9.94
N THR A 225 19.57 -1.21 9.19
CA THR A 225 20.90 -1.19 8.59
C THR A 225 21.56 0.20 8.66
N GLY A 226 22.86 0.26 8.38
CA GLY A 226 23.61 1.52 8.29
C GLY A 226 23.58 2.12 6.88
N PRO A 227 24.19 3.31 6.68
CA PRO A 227 24.18 4.01 5.40
C PRO A 227 24.67 3.17 4.21
N ILE A 228 25.67 2.31 4.43
CA ILE A 228 26.26 1.46 3.39
C ILE A 228 25.24 0.47 2.83
N GLN A 229 24.49 -0.21 3.71
CA GLN A 229 23.58 -1.27 3.31
C GLN A 229 22.29 -0.72 2.67
N VAL A 230 21.80 0.42 3.17
CA VAL A 230 20.53 1.00 2.70
C VAL A 230 20.65 1.67 1.33
N GLN A 231 21.86 2.08 0.89
CA GLN A 231 22.09 2.81 -0.36
C GLN A 231 21.50 2.14 -1.60
N LYS A 232 21.64 0.82 -1.73
CA LYS A 232 21.07 0.07 -2.85
C LYS A 232 19.54 0.15 -2.89
N HIS A 233 18.89 0.19 -1.73
CA HIS A 233 17.44 0.27 -1.59
C HIS A 233 16.93 1.68 -1.84
N VAL A 234 17.64 2.71 -1.36
CA VAL A 234 17.36 4.12 -1.69
C VAL A 234 17.42 4.34 -3.19
N LYS A 235 18.45 3.80 -3.86
CA LYS A 235 18.56 3.88 -5.33
C LYS A 235 17.42 3.17 -6.04
N ALA A 236 17.11 1.94 -5.65
CA ALA A 236 15.99 1.18 -6.23
C ALA A 236 14.66 1.93 -6.07
N LEU A 237 14.41 2.51 -4.90
CA LEU A 237 13.21 3.32 -4.64
C LEU A 237 13.18 4.59 -5.52
N SER A 238 14.31 5.29 -5.67
CA SER A 238 14.44 6.49 -6.51
C SER A 238 14.10 6.26 -7.98
N GLU A 239 14.40 5.07 -8.50
CA GLU A 239 14.12 4.72 -9.90
C GLU A 239 12.61 4.52 -10.17
N VAL A 240 11.81 4.24 -9.13
CA VAL A 240 10.40 3.84 -9.29
C VAL A 240 9.40 4.75 -8.56
N SER A 241 9.86 5.62 -7.66
CA SER A 241 9.02 6.49 -6.86
C SER A 241 9.08 7.95 -7.33
N LYS A 242 7.92 8.62 -7.29
CA LYS A 242 7.81 10.08 -7.47
C LYS A 242 7.77 10.84 -6.14
N PHE A 243 7.73 10.14 -5.01
CA PHE A 243 7.78 10.77 -3.70
C PHE A 243 9.18 11.32 -3.43
N PRO A 244 9.30 12.45 -2.71
CA PRO A 244 10.51 12.77 -1.97
C PRO A 244 10.95 11.58 -1.10
N ILE A 245 12.26 11.41 -0.94
CA ILE A 245 12.85 10.29 -0.20
C ILE A 245 13.48 10.81 1.09
N SER A 246 13.17 10.14 2.19
CA SER A 246 13.81 10.31 3.49
C SER A 246 14.77 9.17 3.80
N VAL A 247 15.91 9.49 4.40
CA VAL A 247 16.89 8.50 4.87
C VAL A 247 17.38 8.89 6.25
N HIS A 248 17.05 8.09 7.26
CA HIS A 248 17.57 8.25 8.62
C HIS A 248 18.16 6.94 9.14
N ALA A 249 19.45 6.75 8.88
CA ALA A 249 20.16 5.50 9.11
C ALA A 249 20.73 5.39 10.53
N ASN A 250 21.04 4.17 10.96
CA ASN A 250 21.78 3.92 12.20
C ASN A 250 23.24 4.39 12.08
N ALA A 251 23.89 4.66 13.21
CA ALA A 251 25.34 4.92 13.28
C ALA A 251 26.16 3.62 13.12
N GLY A 252 25.96 2.92 12.01
CA GLY A 252 26.50 1.59 11.73
C GLY A 252 25.64 0.45 12.28
N LEU A 253 26.15 -0.77 12.18
CA LEU A 253 25.48 -1.95 12.73
C LEU A 253 25.71 -2.06 14.24
N PRO A 254 24.68 -2.44 15.03
CA PRO A 254 24.82 -2.59 16.47
C PRO A 254 25.82 -3.69 16.82
N GLN A 255 26.67 -3.42 17.81
CA GLN A 255 27.61 -4.37 18.39
C GLN A 255 27.26 -4.60 19.86
N ASN A 256 27.35 -5.83 20.35
CA ASN A 256 27.29 -6.09 21.79
C ASN A 256 28.69 -5.88 22.39
N ARG A 257 28.84 -4.87 23.24
CA ARG A 257 30.06 -4.64 24.03
C ARG A 257 29.73 -4.73 25.51
N GLY A 258 30.05 -5.86 26.12
CA GLY A 258 29.85 -6.08 27.56
C GLY A 258 28.38 -6.05 27.98
N GLY A 259 27.47 -6.57 27.15
CA GLY A 259 26.03 -6.58 27.42
C GLY A 259 25.30 -5.29 27.04
N LYS A 260 26.01 -4.27 26.53
CA LYS A 260 25.42 -3.02 26.06
C LYS A 260 25.50 -2.93 24.54
N THR A 261 24.42 -2.44 23.93
CA THR A 261 24.39 -2.12 22.50
C THR A 261 25.29 -0.91 22.25
N PHE A 262 26.23 -1.04 21.32
CA PHE A 262 27.18 0.00 20.94
C PHE A 262 27.17 0.18 19.42
N TYR A 263 27.14 1.44 18.99
CA TYR A 263 27.19 1.83 17.57
C TYR A 263 28.55 2.44 17.26
N PRO A 264 29.33 1.85 16.33
CA PRO A 264 30.74 2.19 16.15
C PRO A 264 31.01 3.40 15.24
N MET A 265 30.04 3.81 14.42
CA MET A 265 30.26 4.86 13.41
C MET A 265 30.29 6.23 14.09
N GLY A 266 31.35 6.99 13.86
CA GLY A 266 31.47 8.36 14.37
C GLY A 266 30.78 9.40 13.48
N PRO A 267 30.65 10.66 13.94
CA PRO A 267 30.01 11.75 13.20
C PRO A 267 30.56 11.97 11.79
N ASP A 268 31.89 12.05 11.63
CA ASP A 268 32.51 12.35 10.33
C ASP A 268 32.27 11.25 9.29
N GLU A 269 32.40 9.97 9.71
CA GLU A 269 32.14 8.81 8.86
C GLU A 269 30.66 8.75 8.45
N PHE A 270 29.76 8.93 9.43
CA PHE A 270 28.31 8.94 9.20
C PHE A 270 27.91 10.04 8.21
N THR A 271 28.42 11.26 8.40
CA THR A 271 28.14 12.41 7.53
C THR A 271 28.67 12.18 6.11
N ALA A 272 29.88 11.65 5.97
CA ALA A 272 30.47 11.35 4.66
C ALA A 272 29.56 10.42 3.84
N LEU A 273 29.09 9.34 4.46
CA LEU A 273 28.19 8.36 3.82
C LEU A 273 26.79 8.93 3.54
N GLN A 274 26.20 9.65 4.49
CA GLN A 274 24.87 10.27 4.33
C GLN A 274 24.83 11.27 3.16
N LYS A 275 25.90 12.04 2.96
CA LYS A 275 26.01 12.99 1.84
C LYS A 275 25.94 12.31 0.48
N GLU A 276 26.39 11.07 0.36
CA GLU A 276 26.33 10.34 -0.90
C GLU A 276 24.89 10.13 -1.38
N PHE A 277 23.91 10.03 -0.47
CA PHE A 277 22.51 9.89 -0.84
C PHE A 277 21.97 11.09 -1.63
N LEU A 278 22.55 12.28 -1.46
CA LEU A 278 22.16 13.47 -2.23
C LEU A 278 22.51 13.37 -3.72
N ASN A 279 23.34 12.39 -4.10
CA ASN A 279 23.56 12.06 -5.51
C ASN A 279 22.39 11.28 -6.12
N ILE A 280 21.50 10.71 -5.31
CA ILE A 280 20.32 9.94 -5.73
C ILE A 280 19.13 10.91 -5.86
N ASN A 281 18.37 10.79 -6.95
CA ASN A 281 17.23 11.67 -7.20
C ASN A 281 16.14 11.49 -6.14
N GLY A 282 15.52 12.59 -5.73
CA GLY A 282 14.43 12.60 -4.76
C GLY A 282 14.85 12.59 -3.30
N VAL A 283 16.10 12.26 -2.95
CA VAL A 283 16.56 12.34 -1.55
C VAL A 283 16.60 13.79 -1.10
N ALA A 284 15.72 14.13 -0.16
CA ALA A 284 15.50 15.49 0.33
C ALA A 284 15.53 15.60 1.85
N PHE A 285 15.35 14.49 2.55
CA PHE A 285 15.41 14.43 4.01
C PHE A 285 16.51 13.48 4.45
N LEU A 286 17.42 13.96 5.29
CA LEU A 286 18.47 13.16 5.91
C LEU A 286 18.35 13.25 7.43
N GLY A 287 18.72 12.20 8.16
CA GLY A 287 18.71 12.23 9.62
C GLY A 287 19.38 11.02 10.23
N GLY A 288 19.14 10.81 11.52
CA GLY A 288 19.71 9.71 12.28
C GLY A 288 18.67 8.79 12.92
N CYS A 289 19.02 7.52 13.07
CA CYS A 289 18.27 6.56 13.88
C CYS A 289 19.19 6.05 15.00
N CYS A 290 19.15 4.76 15.34
CA CYS A 290 19.84 4.22 16.52
C CYS A 290 21.36 4.51 16.50
N GLY A 291 21.88 4.99 17.63
CA GLY A 291 23.30 5.31 17.82
C GLY A 291 23.70 6.73 17.38
N THR A 292 22.81 7.48 16.71
CA THR A 292 23.11 8.85 16.32
C THR A 292 22.90 9.84 17.47
N THR A 293 23.78 10.83 17.57
CA THR A 293 23.80 11.83 18.66
C THR A 293 23.63 13.24 18.09
N PRO A 294 23.42 14.27 18.93
CA PRO A 294 23.43 15.66 18.48
C PRO A 294 24.70 16.04 17.71
N GLU A 295 25.86 15.45 18.04
CA GLU A 295 27.11 15.67 17.29
C GLU A 295 27.02 15.14 15.85
N HIS A 296 26.43 13.97 15.63
CA HIS A 296 26.21 13.42 14.28
C HIS A 296 25.29 14.34 13.46
N ILE A 297 24.19 14.80 14.07
CA ILE A 297 23.24 15.69 13.41
C ILE A 297 23.86 17.05 13.11
N LYS A 298 24.69 17.58 14.01
CA LYS A 298 25.42 18.83 13.79
C LYS A 298 26.37 18.72 12.60
N THR A 299 27.24 17.71 12.59
CA THR A 299 28.19 17.51 11.50
C THR A 299 27.46 17.29 10.17
N LEU A 300 26.35 16.54 10.17
CA LEU A 300 25.52 16.35 8.98
C LEU A 300 24.88 17.66 8.49
N SER A 301 24.22 18.40 9.37
CA SER A 301 23.54 19.66 9.08
C SER A 301 24.51 20.72 8.51
N ASP A 302 25.66 20.89 9.16
CA ASP A 302 26.72 21.80 8.71
C ASP A 302 27.26 21.39 7.32
N ALA A 303 27.42 20.09 7.06
CA ALA A 303 28.02 19.58 5.82
C ALA A 303 27.10 19.57 4.59
N VAL A 304 25.78 19.69 4.78
CA VAL A 304 24.78 19.76 3.68
C VAL A 304 24.17 21.15 3.51
N LYS A 305 24.62 22.13 4.29
CA LYS A 305 24.19 23.52 4.17
C LYS A 305 24.40 24.05 2.74
N GLY A 306 23.34 24.62 2.17
CA GLY A 306 23.35 25.17 0.81
C GLY A 306 23.25 24.13 -0.31
N VAL A 307 23.11 22.84 0.00
CA VAL A 307 22.86 21.80 -1.00
C VAL A 307 21.37 21.77 -1.35
N VAL A 308 21.07 21.85 -2.65
CA VAL A 308 19.72 21.73 -3.20
C VAL A 308 19.46 20.26 -3.58
N PRO A 309 18.40 19.62 -3.04
CA PRO A 309 18.02 18.26 -3.42
C PRO A 309 17.71 18.11 -4.91
N LYS A 310 18.03 16.94 -5.47
CA LYS A 310 17.56 16.57 -6.81
C LYS A 310 16.08 16.20 -6.75
N LYS A 311 15.29 16.66 -7.72
CA LYS A 311 13.86 16.32 -7.80
C LYS A 311 13.65 14.81 -7.95
N PRO A 312 12.59 14.23 -7.37
CA PRO A 312 12.18 12.86 -7.68
C PRO A 312 11.96 12.69 -9.19
N SER A 313 12.44 11.58 -9.74
CA SER A 313 12.35 11.29 -11.18
C SER A 313 11.91 9.86 -11.49
N GLY A 314 11.57 9.07 -10.46
CA GLY A 314 11.23 7.67 -10.63
C GLY A 314 9.94 7.48 -11.41
N PHE A 315 9.84 6.32 -12.05
CA PHE A 315 8.65 5.94 -12.81
C PHE A 315 8.30 4.47 -12.59
N LEU A 316 7.06 4.23 -12.18
CA LEU A 316 6.48 2.90 -12.06
C LEU A 316 5.22 2.83 -12.91
N LYS A 317 5.22 1.88 -13.86
CA LYS A 317 4.02 1.52 -14.65
C LYS A 317 2.86 1.22 -13.70
N ALA A 318 1.63 1.53 -14.09
CA ALA A 318 0.46 1.14 -13.31
C ALA A 318 0.48 -0.37 -13.07
N SER A 319 0.47 -0.74 -11.79
CA SER A 319 0.74 -2.10 -11.34
C SER A 319 -0.12 -2.43 -10.14
N LEU A 320 -0.39 -3.72 -9.99
CA LEU A 320 -0.91 -4.36 -8.78
C LEU A 320 0.26 -4.92 -7.97
N ALA A 321 0.04 -5.21 -6.71
CA ALA A 321 1.04 -5.78 -5.83
C ALA A 321 0.41 -6.75 -4.83
N SER A 322 1.07 -7.88 -4.58
CA SER A 322 0.87 -8.64 -3.34
C SER A 322 1.78 -8.06 -2.24
N LEU A 323 1.96 -8.77 -1.12
CA LEU A 323 3.02 -8.44 -0.17
C LEU A 323 4.44 -8.73 -0.71
N PHE A 324 4.54 -9.54 -1.77
CA PHE A 324 5.79 -10.18 -2.19
C PHE A 324 6.30 -9.72 -3.56
N ASN A 325 5.43 -9.21 -4.42
CA ASN A 325 5.78 -8.86 -5.79
C ASN A 325 4.84 -7.80 -6.39
N VAL A 326 5.30 -7.24 -7.51
CA VAL A 326 4.56 -6.27 -8.33
C VAL A 326 4.24 -6.89 -9.69
N VAL A 327 3.03 -6.63 -10.19
CA VAL A 327 2.54 -7.10 -11.48
C VAL A 327 1.96 -5.91 -12.25
N PRO A 328 2.59 -5.46 -13.35
CA PRO A 328 2.02 -4.41 -14.20
C PRO A 328 0.62 -4.75 -14.71
N LEU A 329 -0.30 -3.77 -14.71
CA LEU A 329 -1.65 -3.98 -15.23
C LEU A 329 -1.65 -4.27 -16.74
N LYS A 330 -0.74 -3.64 -17.48
CA LYS A 330 -0.49 -3.91 -18.91
C LYS A 330 0.80 -4.73 -19.09
N GLN A 331 0.64 -5.96 -19.55
CA GLN A 331 1.73 -6.92 -19.79
C GLN A 331 2.22 -6.86 -21.24
N GLU A 332 3.50 -7.17 -21.44
CA GLU A 332 4.10 -7.37 -22.76
C GLU A 332 4.83 -8.73 -22.76
N PRO A 333 4.34 -9.73 -23.51
CA PRO A 333 3.13 -9.72 -24.33
C PRO A 333 1.83 -9.68 -23.50
N ALA A 334 0.77 -9.10 -24.07
CA ALA A 334 -0.58 -9.14 -23.50
C ALA A 334 -1.19 -10.56 -23.62
N PRO A 335 -2.18 -10.93 -22.79
CA PRO A 335 -2.82 -10.13 -21.74
C PRO A 335 -2.31 -10.47 -20.32
N LEU A 336 -2.65 -9.61 -19.35
CA LEU A 336 -2.61 -9.98 -17.94
C LEU A 336 -3.66 -11.07 -17.65
N LEU A 337 -3.23 -12.26 -17.25
CA LEU A 337 -4.11 -13.39 -16.96
C LEU A 337 -4.60 -13.35 -15.50
N ILE A 338 -5.91 -13.22 -15.33
CA ILE A 338 -6.58 -13.23 -14.03
C ILE A 338 -7.26 -14.58 -13.84
N GLY A 339 -6.86 -15.34 -12.81
CA GLY A 339 -7.36 -16.70 -12.58
C GLY A 339 -8.78 -16.73 -12.00
N GLU A 340 -9.74 -17.26 -12.77
CA GLU A 340 -11.19 -17.24 -12.45
C GLU A 340 -11.68 -18.31 -11.46
N ARG A 341 -10.85 -19.27 -11.05
CA ARG A 341 -11.35 -20.50 -10.38
C ARG A 341 -11.69 -20.34 -8.91
N SER A 342 -11.27 -19.25 -8.24
CA SER A 342 -11.68 -18.96 -6.85
C SER A 342 -13.03 -18.23 -6.83
N ASN A 343 -14.02 -18.81 -7.51
CA ASN A 343 -15.31 -18.20 -7.75
C ASN A 343 -16.43 -19.18 -7.38
N ALA A 344 -17.27 -18.83 -6.40
CA ALA A 344 -18.32 -19.70 -5.87
C ALA A 344 -19.44 -19.99 -6.88
N THR A 345 -19.64 -19.10 -7.86
CA THR A 345 -20.63 -19.28 -8.92
C THR A 345 -20.02 -20.02 -10.12
N GLY A 346 -18.81 -19.66 -10.54
CA GLY A 346 -18.13 -20.21 -11.72
C GLY A 346 -17.40 -21.54 -11.50
N SER A 347 -17.05 -21.89 -10.26
CA SER A 347 -16.24 -23.08 -9.95
C SER A 347 -16.93 -24.00 -8.96
N LYS A 348 -17.45 -25.14 -9.46
CA LYS A 348 -18.07 -26.17 -8.63
C LYS A 348 -17.14 -26.64 -7.50
N ALA A 349 -15.86 -26.83 -7.79
CA ALA A 349 -14.88 -27.29 -6.80
C ALA A 349 -14.73 -26.27 -5.65
N PHE A 350 -14.59 -24.98 -5.98
CA PHE A 350 -14.48 -23.92 -4.99
C PHE A 350 -15.75 -23.77 -4.15
N ARG A 351 -16.92 -23.85 -4.80
CA ARG A 351 -18.21 -23.80 -4.13
C ARG A 351 -18.41 -24.90 -3.09
N GLU A 352 -18.05 -26.14 -3.42
CA GLU A 352 -18.21 -27.26 -2.47
C GLU A 352 -17.26 -27.12 -1.27
N LEU A 353 -16.07 -26.53 -1.46
CA LEU A 353 -15.15 -26.20 -0.37
C LEU A 353 -15.73 -25.14 0.56
N LEU A 354 -16.28 -24.05 0.01
CA LEU A 354 -16.96 -23.03 0.80
C LEU A 354 -18.14 -23.61 1.58
N LYS A 355 -18.99 -24.42 0.95
CA LYS A 355 -20.10 -25.10 1.64
C LYS A 355 -19.64 -25.98 2.81
N ALA A 356 -18.48 -26.61 2.68
CA ALA A 356 -17.85 -27.40 3.73
C ALA A 356 -17.10 -26.56 4.78
N ASN A 357 -17.02 -25.24 4.60
CA ASN A 357 -16.16 -24.32 5.35
C ASN A 357 -14.67 -24.71 5.33
N ASP A 358 -14.24 -25.36 4.25
CA ASP A 358 -12.86 -25.76 4.03
C ASP A 358 -12.07 -24.63 3.35
N TYR A 359 -11.70 -23.62 4.14
CA TYR A 359 -10.95 -22.45 3.67
C TYR A 359 -9.48 -22.78 3.29
N GLU A 360 -8.89 -23.83 3.86
CA GLU A 360 -7.57 -24.31 3.42
C GLU A 360 -7.66 -24.98 2.03
N GLY A 361 -8.75 -25.70 1.78
CA GLY A 361 -9.06 -26.23 0.46
C GLY A 361 -9.24 -25.13 -0.58
N THR A 362 -9.82 -23.97 -0.24
CA THR A 362 -9.90 -22.84 -1.18
C THR A 362 -8.52 -22.32 -1.55
N LEU A 363 -7.60 -22.20 -0.59
CA LEU A 363 -6.21 -21.82 -0.84
C LEU A 363 -5.52 -22.76 -1.86
N SER A 364 -5.80 -24.06 -1.78
CA SER A 364 -5.29 -25.03 -2.74
C SER A 364 -5.77 -24.75 -4.18
N VAL A 365 -7.00 -24.24 -4.35
CA VAL A 365 -7.51 -23.81 -5.67
C VAL A 365 -6.70 -22.64 -6.19
N ALA A 366 -6.49 -21.59 -5.38
CA ALA A 366 -5.68 -20.43 -5.79
C ALA A 366 -4.24 -20.82 -6.16
N GLN A 367 -3.58 -21.66 -5.36
CA GLN A 367 -2.23 -22.14 -5.66
C GLN A 367 -2.14 -22.93 -6.98
N GLN A 368 -3.20 -23.66 -7.36
CA GLN A 368 -3.25 -24.30 -8.68
C GLN A 368 -3.27 -23.28 -9.81
N GLN A 369 -3.94 -22.14 -9.63
CA GLN A 369 -3.97 -21.06 -10.61
C GLN A 369 -2.61 -20.37 -10.73
N VAL A 370 -1.93 -20.13 -9.61
CA VAL A 370 -0.54 -19.63 -9.59
C VAL A 370 0.36 -20.57 -10.41
N ARG A 371 0.32 -21.87 -10.12
CA ARG A 371 1.11 -22.88 -10.87
C ARG A 371 0.74 -22.99 -12.35
N ALA A 372 -0.50 -22.64 -12.71
CA ALA A 372 -0.95 -22.62 -14.09
C ALA A 372 -0.47 -21.38 -14.87
N GLY A 373 0.08 -20.37 -14.20
CA GLY A 373 0.56 -19.13 -14.83
C GLY A 373 -0.40 -17.95 -14.72
N ALA A 374 -1.32 -17.93 -13.74
CA ALA A 374 -2.07 -16.72 -13.43
C ALA A 374 -1.13 -15.61 -12.96
N HIS A 375 -1.48 -14.36 -13.23
CA HIS A 375 -0.77 -13.17 -12.75
C HIS A 375 -1.53 -12.48 -11.61
N VAL A 376 -2.85 -12.65 -11.54
CA VAL A 376 -3.76 -12.13 -10.50
C VAL A 376 -4.77 -13.23 -10.18
N ILE A 377 -5.27 -13.27 -8.95
CA ILE A 377 -6.32 -14.22 -8.54
C ILE A 377 -7.64 -13.48 -8.31
N ASP A 378 -8.66 -13.79 -9.11
CA ASP A 378 -10.05 -13.44 -8.84
C ASP A 378 -10.54 -14.18 -7.59
N VAL A 379 -11.27 -13.49 -6.71
CA VAL A 379 -11.83 -14.06 -5.47
C VAL A 379 -13.28 -13.62 -5.31
N SER A 380 -14.20 -14.49 -5.73
CA SER A 380 -15.65 -14.29 -5.59
C SER A 380 -16.24 -15.37 -4.69
N VAL A 381 -16.69 -14.99 -3.49
CA VAL A 381 -17.25 -15.94 -2.50
C VAL A 381 -18.78 -15.90 -2.43
N GLY A 382 -19.41 -14.98 -3.19
CA GLY A 382 -20.85 -14.80 -3.21
C GLY A 382 -21.59 -16.08 -3.62
N PHE A 383 -22.38 -16.63 -2.69
CA PHE A 383 -23.23 -17.78 -2.95
C PHE A 383 -24.50 -17.71 -2.10
N ALA A 384 -25.64 -18.00 -2.72
CA ALA A 384 -26.94 -17.92 -2.05
C ALA A 384 -26.98 -18.73 -0.75
N GLY A 385 -27.42 -18.09 0.33
CA GLY A 385 -27.55 -18.69 1.66
C GLY A 385 -26.26 -18.72 2.49
N ARG A 386 -25.19 -18.05 2.07
CA ARG A 386 -23.95 -17.89 2.84
C ARG A 386 -23.71 -16.43 3.24
N ASP A 387 -22.91 -16.24 4.29
CA ASP A 387 -22.41 -14.93 4.69
C ASP A 387 -21.20 -14.57 3.82
N GLU A 388 -21.46 -13.78 2.78
CA GLU A 388 -20.43 -13.35 1.83
C GLU A 388 -19.34 -12.52 2.51
N THR A 389 -19.69 -11.67 3.49
CA THR A 389 -18.70 -10.82 4.18
C THR A 389 -17.77 -11.66 5.04
N GLY A 390 -18.33 -12.58 5.84
CA GLY A 390 -17.55 -13.48 6.68
C GLY A 390 -16.72 -14.50 5.91
N ASP A 391 -17.20 -14.98 4.76
CA ASP A 391 -16.40 -15.84 3.88
C ASP A 391 -15.29 -15.05 3.18
N MET A 392 -15.56 -13.82 2.76
CA MET A 392 -14.57 -12.99 2.08
C MET A 392 -13.41 -12.66 3.02
N ASP A 393 -13.71 -12.27 4.26
CA ASP A 393 -12.71 -12.02 5.30
C ASP A 393 -11.75 -13.22 5.49
N LYS A 394 -12.30 -14.42 5.68
CA LYS A 394 -11.50 -15.64 5.93
C LYS A 394 -10.69 -16.07 4.72
N VAL A 395 -11.30 -16.08 3.53
CA VAL A 395 -10.61 -16.52 2.30
C VAL A 395 -9.50 -15.53 1.94
N VAL A 396 -9.79 -14.23 1.95
CA VAL A 396 -8.80 -13.20 1.59
C VAL A 396 -7.69 -13.12 2.62
N SER A 397 -7.98 -13.25 3.92
CA SER A 397 -6.93 -13.29 4.97
C SER A 397 -5.92 -14.41 4.73
N LEU A 398 -6.38 -15.63 4.41
CA LEU A 398 -5.50 -16.75 4.06
C LEU A 398 -4.73 -16.51 2.76
N TYR A 399 -5.40 -15.94 1.75
CA TYR A 399 -4.78 -15.70 0.44
C TYR A 399 -3.69 -14.64 0.53
N SER A 400 -3.95 -13.52 1.20
CA SER A 400 -2.98 -12.44 1.40
C SER A 400 -1.68 -12.90 2.07
N GLN A 401 -1.76 -13.93 2.92
CA GLN A 401 -0.60 -14.51 3.60
C GLN A 401 0.19 -15.52 2.76
N LYS A 402 -0.48 -16.26 1.85
CA LYS A 402 0.06 -17.49 1.24
C LYS A 402 0.14 -17.45 -0.28
N ILE A 403 -0.54 -16.50 -0.93
CA ILE A 403 -0.55 -16.34 -2.38
C ILE A 403 0.40 -15.21 -2.76
N SER A 404 1.38 -15.53 -3.59
CA SER A 404 2.40 -14.59 -4.06
C SER A 404 1.93 -13.69 -5.21
N LEU A 405 0.63 -13.63 -5.49
CA LEU A 405 0.04 -12.84 -6.58
C LEU A 405 -0.92 -11.81 -6.01
N PRO A 406 -1.09 -10.64 -6.66
CA PRO A 406 -2.14 -9.71 -6.31
C PRO A 406 -3.52 -10.37 -6.38
N LEU A 407 -4.43 -9.88 -5.55
CA LEU A 407 -5.80 -10.36 -5.48
C LEU A 407 -6.76 -9.39 -6.17
N MET A 408 -7.85 -9.94 -6.68
CA MET A 408 -9.00 -9.22 -7.20
C MET A 408 -10.24 -9.62 -6.39
N PRO A 409 -10.57 -8.89 -5.30
CA PRO A 409 -11.82 -9.11 -4.58
C PRO A 409 -13.01 -8.85 -5.50
N ASP A 410 -13.84 -9.88 -5.65
CA ASP A 410 -15.01 -9.88 -6.52
C ASP A 410 -16.29 -9.94 -5.70
N SER A 411 -17.04 -8.84 -5.70
CA SER A 411 -18.32 -8.73 -4.98
C SER A 411 -19.14 -7.52 -5.44
N THR A 412 -20.46 -7.66 -5.35
CA THR A 412 -21.42 -6.55 -5.49
C THR A 412 -21.77 -5.89 -4.16
N GLN A 413 -21.30 -6.42 -3.03
CA GLN A 413 -21.56 -5.93 -1.68
C GLN A 413 -20.38 -5.11 -1.15
N ILE A 414 -20.62 -3.83 -0.83
CA ILE A 414 -19.63 -2.91 -0.27
C ILE A 414 -18.96 -3.49 0.99
N LYS A 415 -19.74 -4.12 1.87
CA LYS A 415 -19.23 -4.72 3.12
C LYS A 415 -18.25 -5.87 2.87
N ALA A 416 -18.51 -6.70 1.85
CA ALA A 416 -17.60 -7.79 1.50
C ALA A 416 -16.31 -7.25 0.86
N LEU A 417 -16.42 -6.23 0.00
CA LEU A 417 -15.25 -5.54 -0.54
C LEU A 417 -14.40 -4.90 0.57
N GLU A 418 -15.03 -4.19 1.50
CA GLU A 418 -14.33 -3.57 2.64
C GLU A 418 -13.63 -4.63 3.51
N ALA A 419 -14.31 -5.74 3.82
CA ALA A 419 -13.73 -6.84 4.56
C ALA A 419 -12.50 -7.42 3.85
N ALA A 420 -12.56 -7.63 2.53
CA ALA A 420 -11.40 -8.06 1.74
C ALA A 420 -10.25 -7.05 1.82
N LEU A 421 -10.54 -5.76 1.60
CA LEU A 421 -9.53 -4.70 1.53
C LEU A 421 -8.79 -4.52 2.86
N LYS A 422 -9.47 -4.74 3.99
CA LYS A 422 -8.88 -4.75 5.34
C LYS A 422 -7.95 -5.95 5.59
N GLN A 423 -7.94 -6.95 4.72
CA GLN A 423 -7.03 -8.10 4.75
C GLN A 423 -5.91 -8.01 3.71
N ILE A 424 -5.89 -6.98 2.84
CA ILE A 424 -4.92 -6.87 1.73
C ILE A 424 -3.93 -5.73 1.98
N GLY A 425 -2.72 -6.10 2.42
CA GLY A 425 -1.60 -5.16 2.54
C GLY A 425 -1.04 -4.70 1.19
N GLY A 426 -1.19 -5.51 0.14
CA GLY A 426 -0.77 -5.21 -1.24
C GLY A 426 -1.67 -4.20 -1.98
N ARG A 427 -1.42 -3.99 -3.27
CA ARG A 427 -2.29 -3.18 -4.16
C ARG A 427 -3.15 -4.11 -5.03
N CYS A 428 -4.43 -4.20 -4.71
CA CYS A 428 -5.40 -5.04 -5.41
C CYS A 428 -6.17 -4.26 -6.50
N ILE A 429 -7.01 -4.99 -7.24
CA ILE A 429 -8.01 -4.45 -8.16
C ILE A 429 -9.40 -4.91 -7.71
N ILE A 430 -10.36 -4.01 -7.58
CA ILE A 430 -11.73 -4.38 -7.18
C ILE A 430 -12.52 -4.80 -8.41
N ASN A 431 -13.18 -5.95 -8.32
CA ASN A 431 -14.19 -6.40 -9.29
C ASN A 431 -15.58 -6.35 -8.62
N SER A 432 -16.34 -5.28 -8.74
CA SER A 432 -16.20 -4.19 -9.71
C SER A 432 -17.06 -2.98 -9.33
N VAL A 433 -17.04 -1.96 -10.19
CA VAL A 433 -18.04 -0.90 -10.21
C VAL A 433 -18.85 -0.92 -11.51
N ASN A 434 -20.11 -0.50 -11.42
CA ASN A 434 -20.99 -0.23 -12.54
C ASN A 434 -22.12 0.75 -12.12
N LEU A 435 -23.03 1.06 -13.04
CA LEU A 435 -24.13 2.01 -12.83
C LEU A 435 -25.51 1.32 -12.74
N GLU A 436 -25.58 -0.01 -12.55
CA GLU A 436 -26.85 -0.77 -12.48
C GLU A 436 -27.77 -0.25 -11.36
N ASP A 437 -27.20 -0.02 -10.18
CA ASP A 437 -27.88 0.54 -9.01
C ASP A 437 -27.77 2.08 -8.93
N GLY A 438 -27.39 2.73 -10.03
CA GLY A 438 -27.18 4.17 -10.13
C GLY A 438 -25.85 4.68 -9.55
N GLU A 439 -25.68 6.00 -9.60
CA GLU A 439 -24.41 6.66 -9.26
C GLU A 439 -24.07 6.65 -7.76
N GLU A 440 -25.03 6.46 -6.86
CA GLU A 440 -24.77 6.46 -5.41
C GLU A 440 -23.88 5.27 -5.01
N LYS A 441 -24.27 4.05 -5.41
CA LYS A 441 -23.46 2.85 -5.17
C LYS A 441 -22.13 2.90 -5.90
N PHE A 442 -22.13 3.43 -7.14
CA PHE A 442 -20.90 3.69 -7.89
C PHE A 442 -19.92 4.56 -7.09
N ASP A 443 -20.40 5.68 -6.56
CA ASP A 443 -19.61 6.61 -5.77
C ASP A 443 -19.07 5.98 -4.47
N GLU A 444 -19.83 5.09 -3.83
CA GLU A 444 -19.36 4.33 -2.65
C GLU A 444 -18.21 3.37 -2.99
N VAL A 445 -18.32 2.60 -4.08
CA VAL A 445 -17.22 1.73 -4.53
C VAL A 445 -15.98 2.54 -4.90
N CYS A 446 -16.14 3.66 -5.62
CA CYS A 446 -15.04 4.54 -5.98
C CYS A 446 -14.34 5.14 -4.74
N LYS A 447 -15.09 5.62 -3.75
CA LYS A 447 -14.54 6.11 -2.48
C LYS A 447 -13.77 5.02 -1.74
N LEU A 448 -14.33 3.80 -1.70
CA LEU A 448 -13.68 2.64 -1.07
C LEU A 448 -12.37 2.28 -1.78
N ALA A 449 -12.39 2.22 -3.12
CA ALA A 449 -11.20 1.96 -3.94
C ALA A 449 -10.11 3.02 -3.72
N LYS A 450 -10.46 4.32 -3.71
CA LYS A 450 -9.52 5.42 -3.43
C LYS A 450 -8.95 5.31 -2.02
N ARG A 451 -9.79 5.02 -1.02
CA ARG A 451 -9.37 4.89 0.38
C ARG A 451 -8.28 3.83 0.51
N PHE A 452 -8.46 2.64 -0.09
CA PHE A 452 -7.51 1.53 0.04
C PHE A 452 -6.41 1.48 -1.05
N GLY A 453 -6.39 2.45 -1.97
CA GLY A 453 -5.42 2.53 -3.07
C GLY A 453 -5.60 1.45 -4.14
N ALA A 454 -6.81 0.90 -4.29
CA ALA A 454 -7.11 -0.17 -5.24
C ALA A 454 -7.33 0.36 -6.67
N ALA A 455 -6.93 -0.45 -7.65
CA ALA A 455 -7.39 -0.30 -9.04
C ALA A 455 -8.86 -0.75 -9.16
N LEU A 456 -9.50 -0.47 -10.30
CA LEU A 456 -10.93 -0.73 -10.47
C LEU A 456 -11.27 -1.40 -11.80
N VAL A 457 -12.04 -2.50 -11.75
CA VAL A 457 -12.74 -3.03 -12.91
C VAL A 457 -14.08 -2.29 -13.07
N CYS A 458 -14.30 -1.73 -14.24
CA CYS A 458 -15.48 -0.96 -14.62
C CYS A 458 -16.32 -1.77 -15.62
N LEU A 459 -17.47 -2.33 -15.20
CA LEU A 459 -18.35 -3.04 -16.13
C LEU A 459 -19.21 -2.05 -16.88
N VAL A 460 -19.37 -2.24 -18.19
CA VAL A 460 -20.26 -1.43 -19.04
C VAL A 460 -21.74 -1.82 -18.85
N ILE A 461 -22.21 -1.68 -17.61
CA ILE A 461 -23.60 -1.86 -17.17
C ILE A 461 -24.07 -0.52 -16.59
N ASP A 462 -25.26 -0.08 -16.99
CA ASP A 462 -25.92 1.07 -16.39
C ASP A 462 -27.39 0.79 -16.05
N GLU A 463 -28.16 1.83 -15.74
CA GLU A 463 -29.54 1.72 -15.26
C GLU A 463 -30.49 1.08 -16.31
N ILE A 464 -30.08 1.04 -17.59
CA ILE A 464 -30.81 0.33 -18.65
C ILE A 464 -30.48 -1.18 -18.64
N GLY A 465 -29.31 -1.54 -18.13
CA GLY A 465 -28.80 -2.89 -18.02
C GLY A 465 -27.46 -3.09 -18.73
N MET A 466 -27.16 -4.34 -19.07
CA MET A 466 -25.88 -4.71 -19.68
C MET A 466 -25.78 -4.21 -21.13
N ALA A 467 -24.68 -3.53 -21.48
CA ALA A 467 -24.46 -3.06 -22.84
C ALA A 467 -24.13 -4.22 -23.81
N LYS A 468 -25.04 -4.48 -24.77
CA LYS A 468 -24.91 -5.60 -25.72
C LYS A 468 -24.21 -5.22 -27.02
N THR A 469 -24.55 -4.09 -27.65
CA THR A 469 -23.95 -3.63 -28.91
C THR A 469 -22.70 -2.80 -28.67
N LYS A 470 -21.81 -2.74 -29.67
CA LYS A 470 -20.58 -1.94 -29.65
C LYS A 470 -20.86 -0.49 -29.27
N GLU A 471 -21.83 0.15 -29.91
CA GLU A 471 -22.16 1.57 -29.67
C GLU A 471 -22.57 1.79 -28.22
N ARG A 472 -23.39 0.88 -27.67
CA ARG A 472 -23.85 0.98 -26.29
C ARG A 472 -22.72 0.74 -25.29
N LYS A 473 -21.82 -0.21 -25.58
CA LYS A 473 -20.63 -0.47 -24.74
C LYS A 473 -19.75 0.76 -24.65
N LEU A 474 -19.48 1.43 -25.78
CA LEU A 474 -18.68 2.65 -25.83
C LEU A 474 -19.34 3.82 -25.10
N GLU A 475 -20.65 4.01 -25.27
CA GLU A 475 -21.41 5.06 -24.58
C GLU A 475 -21.32 4.92 -23.05
N VAL A 476 -21.56 3.71 -22.54
CA VAL A 476 -21.52 3.44 -21.09
C VAL A 476 -20.08 3.51 -20.57
N ALA A 477 -19.10 2.98 -21.31
CA ALA A 477 -17.68 3.08 -20.95
C ALA A 477 -17.22 4.54 -20.83
N GLU A 478 -17.61 5.39 -21.77
CA GLU A 478 -17.29 6.83 -21.74
C GLU A 478 -17.92 7.53 -20.53
N ARG A 479 -19.18 7.20 -20.20
CA ARG A 479 -19.83 7.73 -18.99
C ARG A 479 -19.06 7.32 -17.73
N ILE A 480 -18.74 6.04 -17.59
CA ILE A 480 -18.00 5.54 -16.41
C ILE A 480 -16.59 6.12 -16.34
N TYR A 481 -15.88 6.26 -17.46
CA TYR A 481 -14.57 6.92 -17.52
C TYR A 481 -14.64 8.34 -16.96
N ASN A 482 -15.60 9.14 -17.43
CA ASN A 482 -15.77 10.51 -16.97
C ASN A 482 -16.08 10.58 -15.46
N LEU A 483 -16.87 9.65 -14.93
CA LEU A 483 -17.14 9.57 -13.49
C LEU A 483 -15.88 9.18 -12.70
N CYS A 484 -15.15 8.13 -13.10
CA CYS A 484 -13.93 7.72 -12.41
C CYS A 484 -12.85 8.82 -12.45
N VAL A 485 -12.57 9.37 -13.62
CA VAL A 485 -11.43 10.29 -13.81
C VAL A 485 -11.78 11.70 -13.33
N ASN A 486 -12.89 12.28 -13.78
CA ASN A 486 -13.19 13.70 -13.52
C ASN A 486 -13.86 13.92 -12.15
N ARG A 487 -14.70 12.99 -11.68
CA ARG A 487 -15.38 13.13 -10.38
C ARG A 487 -14.53 12.57 -9.23
N HIS A 488 -13.96 11.38 -9.40
CA HIS A 488 -13.24 10.68 -8.32
C HIS A 488 -11.71 10.78 -8.40
N GLY A 489 -11.17 11.38 -9.47
CA GLY A 489 -9.73 11.63 -9.60
C GLY A 489 -8.89 10.34 -9.65
N PHE A 490 -9.38 9.31 -10.35
CA PHE A 490 -8.57 8.14 -10.67
C PHE A 490 -7.51 8.48 -11.72
N ASP A 491 -6.32 7.90 -11.57
CA ASP A 491 -5.39 7.77 -12.70
C ASP A 491 -6.04 6.81 -13.70
N PRO A 492 -6.27 7.22 -14.96
CA PRO A 492 -6.85 6.34 -15.97
C PRO A 492 -6.11 5.00 -16.11
N ALA A 493 -4.79 4.98 -15.88
CA ALA A 493 -3.98 3.76 -15.97
C ALA A 493 -4.30 2.72 -14.88
N ASP A 494 -5.05 3.08 -13.85
CA ASP A 494 -5.54 2.18 -12.80
C ASP A 494 -6.97 1.65 -13.06
N LEU A 495 -7.59 2.03 -14.18
CA LEU A 495 -8.92 1.57 -14.58
C LEU A 495 -8.82 0.45 -15.61
N VAL A 496 -9.68 -0.56 -15.47
CA VAL A 496 -9.81 -1.67 -16.42
C VAL A 496 -11.28 -1.81 -16.80
N PHE A 497 -11.63 -1.60 -18.06
CA PHE A 497 -13.01 -1.68 -18.53
C PHE A 497 -13.36 -3.09 -18.98
N ASP A 498 -14.34 -3.71 -18.32
CA ASP A 498 -14.94 -4.96 -18.79
C ASP A 498 -15.98 -4.64 -19.85
N MET A 499 -15.65 -4.97 -21.10
CA MET A 499 -16.52 -4.74 -22.25
C MET A 499 -17.65 -5.75 -22.37
N LEU A 500 -17.89 -6.59 -21.36
CA LEU A 500 -18.94 -7.61 -21.23
C LEU A 500 -18.97 -8.62 -22.38
N THR A 501 -18.54 -9.84 -22.09
CA THR A 501 -18.69 -10.98 -23.01
C THR A 501 -19.97 -11.76 -22.72
N PHE A 502 -20.76 -12.01 -23.76
CA PHE A 502 -21.96 -12.85 -23.71
C PHE A 502 -21.75 -14.16 -24.46
N THR A 503 -22.58 -15.16 -24.16
CA THR A 503 -22.49 -16.47 -24.83
C THR A 503 -22.98 -16.40 -26.27
N ILE A 504 -22.26 -17.04 -27.19
CA ILE A 504 -22.72 -17.31 -28.57
C ILE A 504 -23.33 -18.72 -28.71
N GLY A 505 -23.29 -19.53 -27.65
CA GLY A 505 -23.79 -20.90 -27.62
C GLY A 505 -25.25 -21.06 -27.20
N SER A 506 -25.99 -19.95 -26.98
CA SER A 506 -27.38 -20.00 -26.50
C SER A 506 -28.39 -20.38 -27.59
N GLY A 507 -28.05 -20.17 -28.87
CA GLY A 507 -28.99 -20.33 -29.99
C GLY A 507 -29.99 -19.17 -30.15
N ASP A 508 -29.83 -18.10 -29.37
CA ASP A 508 -30.62 -16.87 -29.49
C ASP A 508 -29.97 -15.94 -30.51
N ASP A 509 -30.73 -15.54 -31.53
CA ASP A 509 -30.25 -14.69 -32.62
C ASP A 509 -29.80 -13.30 -32.12
N GLU A 510 -30.30 -12.83 -30.97
CA GLU A 510 -29.83 -11.57 -30.35
C GLU A 510 -28.32 -11.63 -30.04
N TYR A 511 -27.81 -12.79 -29.64
CA TYR A 511 -26.42 -12.96 -29.22
C TYR A 511 -25.50 -13.44 -30.34
N ARG A 512 -26.01 -13.61 -31.57
CA ARG A 512 -25.24 -14.12 -32.71
C ARG A 512 -23.98 -13.28 -32.97
N THR A 513 -24.05 -11.96 -32.85
CA THR A 513 -22.92 -11.06 -33.07
C THR A 513 -22.19 -10.66 -31.78
N ALA A 514 -22.61 -11.14 -30.60
CA ALA A 514 -22.14 -10.61 -29.32
C ALA A 514 -20.61 -10.69 -29.13
N GLY A 515 -19.96 -11.73 -29.66
CA GLY A 515 -18.50 -11.84 -29.67
C GLY A 515 -17.82 -10.73 -30.48
N ILE A 516 -18.37 -10.40 -31.65
CA ILE A 516 -17.89 -9.31 -32.51
C ILE A 516 -18.13 -7.96 -31.86
N GLU A 517 -19.35 -7.72 -31.33
CA GLU A 517 -19.70 -6.46 -30.64
C GLU A 517 -18.70 -6.12 -29.53
N THR A 518 -18.30 -7.12 -28.75
CA THR A 518 -17.33 -6.98 -27.66
C THR A 518 -15.91 -6.72 -28.18
N MET A 519 -15.48 -7.47 -29.20
CA MET A 519 -14.14 -7.31 -29.79
C MET A 519 -13.98 -5.94 -30.47
N GLU A 520 -14.98 -5.48 -31.22
CA GLU A 520 -14.95 -4.17 -31.86
C GLU A 520 -15.01 -3.04 -30.83
N ALA A 521 -15.77 -3.20 -29.74
CA ALA A 521 -15.79 -2.23 -28.64
C ALA A 521 -14.42 -2.11 -27.97
N ILE A 522 -13.73 -3.24 -27.72
CA ILE A 522 -12.35 -3.24 -27.20
C ILE A 522 -11.43 -2.46 -28.14
N ARG A 523 -11.51 -2.72 -29.45
CA ARG A 523 -10.67 -2.04 -30.45
C ARG A 523 -10.90 -0.55 -30.48
N GLU A 524 -12.15 -0.13 -30.59
CA GLU A 524 -12.50 1.29 -30.70
C GLU A 524 -12.18 2.03 -29.39
N PHE A 525 -12.46 1.43 -28.24
CA PHE A 525 -12.17 2.04 -26.95
C PHE A 525 -10.67 2.16 -26.66
N GLN A 526 -9.85 1.17 -27.02
CA GLN A 526 -8.39 1.25 -26.84
C GLN A 526 -7.72 2.26 -27.79
N LEU A 527 -8.32 2.55 -28.94
CA LEU A 527 -7.87 3.64 -29.81
C LEU A 527 -8.15 5.02 -29.20
N LEU A 528 -9.27 5.17 -28.49
CA LEU A 528 -9.67 6.41 -27.83
C LEU A 528 -8.96 6.63 -26.48
N HIS A 529 -8.84 5.56 -25.69
CA HIS A 529 -8.36 5.57 -24.31
C HIS A 529 -7.24 4.54 -24.12
N SER A 530 -6.11 4.77 -24.80
CA SER A 530 -4.95 3.86 -24.77
C SER A 530 -4.29 3.76 -23.40
N GLU A 531 -4.60 4.65 -22.47
CA GLU A 531 -4.09 4.70 -21.11
C GLU A 531 -4.81 3.73 -20.17
N VAL A 532 -6.09 3.44 -20.37
CA VAL A 532 -6.87 2.50 -19.54
C VAL A 532 -6.69 1.05 -20.00
N GLY A 533 -6.91 0.09 -19.12
CA GLY A 533 -6.99 -1.33 -19.48
C GLY A 533 -8.38 -1.73 -19.99
N THR A 534 -8.45 -2.86 -20.68
CA THR A 534 -9.67 -3.59 -21.00
C THR A 534 -9.59 -5.02 -20.48
N THR A 535 -10.74 -5.59 -20.11
CA THR A 535 -10.90 -6.97 -19.67
C THR A 535 -12.16 -7.61 -20.23
N LEU A 536 -12.28 -8.92 -19.99
CA LEU A 536 -13.49 -9.70 -20.18
C LEU A 536 -13.45 -10.98 -19.35
N GLY A 537 -14.64 -11.46 -18.96
CA GLY A 537 -14.87 -12.82 -18.50
C GLY A 537 -14.88 -13.82 -19.66
N LEU A 538 -13.72 -14.37 -20.02
CA LEU A 538 -13.55 -15.15 -21.25
C LEU A 538 -14.46 -16.38 -21.31
N SER A 539 -14.63 -17.06 -20.17
CA SER A 539 -15.45 -18.27 -20.09
C SER A 539 -16.93 -18.06 -20.42
N ASN A 540 -17.41 -16.81 -20.48
CA ASN A 540 -18.79 -16.47 -20.85
C ASN A 540 -19.09 -16.70 -22.33
N ILE A 541 -18.11 -16.50 -23.23
CA ILE A 541 -18.32 -16.64 -24.69
C ILE A 541 -18.83 -18.04 -25.06
N SER A 542 -18.34 -19.05 -24.34
CA SER A 542 -18.53 -20.46 -24.63
C SER A 542 -19.51 -21.16 -23.68
N PHE A 543 -20.25 -20.39 -22.87
CA PHE A 543 -21.25 -20.97 -21.97
C PHE A 543 -22.35 -21.69 -22.76
N GLY A 544 -22.72 -22.90 -22.34
CA GLY A 544 -23.66 -23.76 -23.07
C GLY A 544 -23.01 -24.74 -24.06
N LEU A 545 -21.73 -24.55 -24.42
CA LEU A 545 -21.00 -25.48 -25.28
C LEU A 545 -20.37 -26.65 -24.51
N SER A 546 -20.01 -27.71 -25.24
CA SER A 546 -19.31 -28.87 -24.66
C SER A 546 -17.93 -28.49 -24.12
N GLN A 547 -17.47 -29.15 -23.04
CA GLN A 547 -16.20 -28.80 -22.37
C GLN A 547 -14.99 -28.75 -23.32
N ASN A 548 -14.93 -29.65 -24.30
CA ASN A 548 -13.84 -29.68 -25.28
C ASN A 548 -13.91 -28.48 -26.22
N ALA A 549 -15.10 -28.14 -26.74
CA ALA A 549 -15.28 -26.99 -27.64
C ALA A 549 -14.91 -25.67 -26.96
N ARG A 550 -15.21 -25.51 -25.67
CA ARG A 550 -14.89 -24.30 -24.89
C ARG A 550 -13.40 -23.98 -24.87
N ILE A 551 -12.54 -25.00 -24.82
CA ILE A 551 -11.07 -24.82 -24.82
C ILE A 551 -10.61 -24.13 -26.12
N TYR A 552 -11.11 -24.60 -27.26
CA TYR A 552 -10.77 -24.05 -28.58
C TYR A 552 -11.34 -22.65 -28.77
N LEU A 553 -12.65 -22.48 -28.54
CA LEU A 553 -13.32 -21.20 -28.73
C LEU A 553 -12.74 -20.11 -27.82
N ASN A 554 -12.51 -20.41 -26.54
CA ASN A 554 -11.91 -19.43 -25.62
C ASN A 554 -10.50 -19.04 -26.08
N SER A 555 -9.68 -19.99 -26.53
CA SER A 555 -8.29 -19.71 -26.94
C SER A 555 -8.23 -18.85 -28.22
N ILE A 556 -9.10 -19.13 -29.18
CA ILE A 556 -9.18 -18.37 -30.44
C ILE A 556 -9.77 -16.98 -30.20
N TYR A 557 -10.87 -16.90 -29.44
CA TYR A 557 -11.50 -15.62 -29.13
C TYR A 557 -10.57 -14.70 -28.33
N LEU A 558 -9.79 -15.26 -27.38
CA LEU A 558 -8.77 -14.52 -26.65
C LEU A 558 -7.70 -13.93 -27.58
N ASP A 559 -7.20 -14.71 -28.55
CA ASP A 559 -6.22 -14.21 -29.53
C ASP A 559 -6.78 -13.04 -30.36
N HIS A 560 -8.02 -13.16 -30.84
CA HIS A 560 -8.69 -12.08 -31.57
C HIS A 560 -8.87 -10.83 -30.71
N CYS A 561 -9.29 -10.98 -29.46
CA CYS A 561 -9.45 -9.87 -28.53
C CYS A 561 -8.10 -9.19 -28.20
N VAL A 562 -7.03 -9.97 -28.00
CA VAL A 562 -5.67 -9.42 -27.78
C VAL A 562 -5.21 -8.62 -29.00
N LYS A 563 -5.45 -9.12 -30.22
CA LYS A 563 -5.19 -8.36 -31.46
C LYS A 563 -6.06 -7.12 -31.60
N ALA A 564 -7.25 -7.13 -31.02
CA ALA A 564 -8.13 -5.97 -30.94
C ALA A 564 -7.66 -4.95 -29.87
N GLY A 565 -6.76 -5.32 -28.96
CA GLY A 565 -6.24 -4.42 -27.91
C GLY A 565 -6.58 -4.85 -26.49
N LEU A 566 -7.12 -6.06 -26.28
CA LEU A 566 -7.40 -6.57 -24.94
C LEU A 566 -6.12 -6.64 -24.10
N THR A 567 -6.15 -5.99 -22.93
CA THR A 567 -4.96 -5.91 -22.06
C THR A 567 -4.95 -6.91 -20.91
N THR A 568 -6.12 -7.34 -20.46
CA THR A 568 -6.28 -8.28 -19.34
C THR A 568 -7.41 -9.27 -19.65
N ALA A 569 -7.45 -10.44 -19.01
CA ALA A 569 -8.54 -11.40 -19.20
C ALA A 569 -8.77 -12.23 -17.94
N ILE A 570 -10.04 -12.38 -17.54
CA ILE A 570 -10.47 -13.30 -16.49
C ILE A 570 -10.71 -14.67 -17.13
N VAL A 571 -9.84 -15.64 -16.80
CA VAL A 571 -9.74 -16.91 -17.52
C VAL A 571 -9.41 -18.08 -16.59
N ASN A 572 -9.80 -19.29 -17.01
CA ASN A 572 -9.17 -20.51 -16.52
C ASN A 572 -7.87 -20.76 -17.29
N VAL A 573 -6.77 -20.26 -16.73
CA VAL A 573 -5.44 -20.26 -17.37
C VAL A 573 -5.02 -21.64 -17.88
N LYS A 574 -5.36 -22.71 -17.14
CA LYS A 574 -5.02 -24.10 -17.51
C LYS A 574 -5.65 -24.54 -18.84
N HIS A 575 -6.76 -23.91 -19.24
CA HIS A 575 -7.54 -24.30 -20.41
C HIS A 575 -7.25 -23.45 -21.65
N ILE A 576 -6.30 -22.51 -21.58
CA ILE A 576 -5.85 -21.77 -22.77
C ILE A 576 -4.76 -22.58 -23.47
N ILE A 577 -4.96 -22.84 -24.76
CA ILE A 577 -4.00 -23.59 -25.59
C ILE A 577 -3.40 -22.69 -26.68
N PRO A 578 -2.11 -22.87 -27.02
CA PRO A 578 -1.49 -22.16 -28.14
C PRO A 578 -2.21 -22.45 -29.47
N LEU A 579 -2.41 -21.41 -30.29
CA LEU A 579 -3.15 -21.52 -31.56
C LEU A 579 -2.52 -22.52 -32.54
N ASN A 580 -1.21 -22.71 -32.51
CA ASN A 580 -0.51 -23.67 -33.37
C ASN A 580 -0.80 -25.14 -32.99
N LYS A 581 -1.46 -25.39 -31.86
CA LYS A 581 -1.96 -26.71 -31.46
C LYS A 581 -3.42 -26.95 -31.85
N ILE A 582 -4.08 -25.97 -32.45
CA ILE A 582 -5.47 -26.08 -32.92
C ILE A 582 -5.46 -26.45 -34.40
N SER A 583 -6.31 -27.41 -34.80
CA SER A 583 -6.40 -27.82 -36.20
C SER A 583 -6.95 -26.68 -37.08
N PRO A 584 -6.60 -26.61 -38.37
CA PRO A 584 -7.19 -25.60 -39.27
C PRO A 584 -8.72 -25.66 -39.35
N GLU A 585 -9.29 -26.86 -39.23
CA GLU A 585 -10.73 -27.11 -39.26
C GLU A 585 -11.43 -26.56 -38.01
N ASP A 586 -10.91 -26.88 -36.81
CA ASP A 586 -11.44 -26.35 -35.55
C ASP A 586 -11.27 -24.84 -35.47
N LYS A 587 -10.15 -24.32 -35.99
CA LYS A 587 -9.90 -22.88 -36.03
C LYS A 587 -10.95 -22.18 -36.89
N LYS A 588 -11.17 -22.69 -38.10
CA LYS A 588 -12.20 -22.16 -39.00
C LYS A 588 -13.59 -22.23 -38.35
N ALA A 589 -13.93 -23.35 -37.70
CA ALA A 589 -15.23 -23.51 -37.05
C ALA A 589 -15.46 -22.57 -35.85
N CYS A 590 -14.40 -22.05 -35.22
CA CYS A 590 -14.52 -21.04 -34.18
C CYS A 590 -14.49 -19.60 -34.72
N ASP A 591 -13.88 -19.40 -35.90
CA ASP A 591 -13.81 -18.10 -36.59
C ASP A 591 -15.12 -17.79 -37.34
N ASP A 592 -15.75 -18.83 -37.92
CA ASP A 592 -17.09 -18.79 -38.55
C ASP A 592 -18.20 -18.59 -37.51
#